data_AF-A0A8T6NEC4-F1
#
_entry.id   AF-A0A8T6NEC4-F1
#
_cell.length_a   1.000
_cell.length_b   1.000
_cell.length_c   1.000
_cell.angle_alpha   90.00
_cell.angle_beta   90.00
_cell.angle_gamma   90.00
#
_symmetry.space_group_name_H-M   'P 1'
#
loop_
_entity.id
_entity.type
_entity.pdbx_description
1 polymer ?
#
loop_
_entity_poly.entity_id
_entity_poly.type
_entity_poly.pdbx_seq_one_letter_code
_entity_poly.pdbx_strand_id
1 'polypeptide(L)'
;EHSGSWQITIENHLLYANPKGNAILRIYDATVKDKFVEIGMGSLPDRQFWVAVNLPGQGYLTPTRIDKDGWSPDSKVIAAYGDAAGLSIGNGKRIVASNLPVSDFVVGSYAVYGMDEATDPPAINSGTYTVEVLSGDIGQNPLHYYPFAIAGGIGALIGFLLLTKRRSL
;
A
#
# COMPACT_ATOMS: atom_id res chain seq x y z
N GLU A 1 2.02 -4.22 -12.94
CA GLU A 1 0.92 -4.74 -12.10
C GLU A 1 1.53 -5.43 -10.90
N HIS A 2 1.01 -5.16 -9.71
CA HIS A 2 1.46 -5.80 -8.47
C HIS A 2 0.35 -6.72 -7.96
N SER A 3 0.26 -7.94 -8.50
CA SER A 3 -0.70 -8.94 -8.04
C SER A 3 -0.23 -9.53 -6.70
N GLY A 4 -0.90 -9.18 -5.61
CA GLY A 4 -0.59 -9.66 -4.26
C GLY A 4 -0.38 -8.52 -3.25
N SER A 5 0.25 -8.85 -2.13
CA SER A 5 0.54 -7.87 -1.06
C SER A 5 1.53 -6.81 -1.54
N TRP A 6 1.26 -5.55 -1.19
CA TRP A 6 2.11 -4.43 -1.52
C TRP A 6 2.22 -3.46 -0.35
N GLN A 7 3.32 -2.71 -0.36
CA GLN A 7 3.58 -1.62 0.57
C GLN A 7 4.05 -0.41 -0.22
N ILE A 8 3.48 0.75 0.10
CA ILE A 8 3.88 2.04 -0.44
C ILE A 8 4.38 2.89 0.73
N THR A 9 5.60 3.40 0.59
CA THR A 9 6.20 4.33 1.54
C THR A 9 6.26 5.71 0.88
N ILE A 10 5.81 6.73 1.60
CA ILE A 10 5.78 8.11 1.13
C ILE A 10 6.62 8.97 2.07
N GLU A 11 7.50 9.77 1.50
CA GLU A 11 8.26 10.81 2.19
C GLU A 11 7.94 12.16 1.54
N ASN A 12 7.50 13.11 2.36
CA ASN A 12 7.08 14.42 1.89
C ASN A 12 7.97 15.51 2.49
N HIS A 13 8.94 15.95 1.70
CA HIS A 13 9.83 17.07 2.01
C HIS A 13 9.53 18.29 1.14
N LEU A 14 8.26 18.46 0.74
CA LEU A 14 7.83 19.60 -0.04
C LEU A 14 7.80 20.88 0.82
N LEU A 15 8.34 21.96 0.26
CA LEU A 15 8.20 23.31 0.79
C LEU A 15 6.98 23.95 0.13
N TYR A 16 5.89 24.04 0.88
CA TYR A 16 4.65 24.62 0.38
C TYR A 16 4.72 26.15 0.31
N ALA A 17 4.22 26.71 -0.78
CA ALA A 17 4.06 28.16 -0.96
C ALA A 17 2.64 28.63 -0.60
N ASN A 18 1.67 27.72 -0.63
CA ASN A 18 0.26 28.00 -0.42
C ASN A 18 -0.23 27.26 0.83
N PRO A 19 -0.86 27.94 1.81
CA PRO A 19 -1.47 27.29 2.97
C PRO A 19 -2.61 26.32 2.61
N LYS A 20 -3.23 26.50 1.43
CA LYS A 20 -4.23 25.58 0.87
C LYS A 20 -3.63 24.51 -0.05
N GLY A 21 -2.31 24.51 -0.21
CA GLY A 21 -1.62 23.52 -1.02
C GLY A 21 -1.71 22.14 -0.38
N ASN A 22 -1.89 21.11 -1.21
CA ASN A 22 -1.95 19.72 -0.77
C ASN A 22 -0.87 18.91 -1.50
N ALA A 23 -0.55 17.74 -0.99
CA ALA A 23 0.15 16.68 -1.71
C ALA A 23 -0.69 15.43 -1.58
N ILE A 24 -1.27 15.00 -2.69
CA ILE A 24 -2.23 13.91 -2.74
C ILE A 24 -1.65 12.82 -3.62
N LEU A 25 -1.48 11.63 -3.05
CA LEU A 25 -1.21 10.41 -3.80
C LEU A 25 -2.52 9.66 -3.97
N ARG A 26 -2.94 9.45 -5.21
CA ARG A 26 -4.05 8.57 -5.57
C ARG A 26 -3.51 7.34 -6.29
N ILE A 27 -3.93 6.17 -5.82
CA ILE A 27 -3.53 4.86 -6.34
C ILE A 27 -4.77 4.21 -6.93
N TYR A 28 -4.71 3.84 -8.20
CA TYR A 28 -5.83 3.23 -8.92
C TYR A 28 -5.67 1.72 -8.99
N ASP A 29 -6.81 1.04 -8.87
CA ASP A 29 -6.92 -0.38 -9.10
C ASP A 29 -6.68 -0.72 -10.58
N ALA A 30 -5.91 -1.78 -10.86
CA ALA A 30 -5.61 -2.24 -12.21
C ALA A 30 -6.82 -2.87 -12.92
N THR A 31 -7.73 -3.46 -12.15
CA THR A 31 -8.79 -4.35 -12.65
C THR A 31 -10.17 -3.69 -12.61
N VAL A 32 -10.41 -2.84 -11.60
CA VAL A 32 -11.71 -2.23 -11.37
C VAL A 32 -11.64 -0.73 -11.66
N LYS A 33 -12.33 -0.31 -12.72
CA LYS A 33 -12.40 1.11 -13.11
C LYS A 33 -12.96 1.96 -11.96
N ASP A 34 -12.38 3.15 -11.82
CA ASP A 34 -12.74 4.17 -10.82
C ASP A 34 -12.56 3.72 -9.36
N LYS A 35 -12.03 2.52 -9.09
CA LYS A 35 -11.65 2.10 -7.74
C LYS A 35 -10.27 2.66 -7.41
N PHE A 36 -10.18 3.43 -6.33
CA PHE A 36 -8.90 4.01 -5.91
C PHE A 36 -8.81 4.23 -4.41
N VAL A 37 -7.56 4.33 -3.95
CA VAL A 37 -7.19 4.77 -2.59
C VAL A 37 -6.47 6.10 -2.74
N GLU A 38 -6.76 7.02 -1.84
CA GLU A 38 -6.20 8.36 -1.83
C GLU A 38 -5.63 8.69 -0.45
N ILE A 39 -4.42 9.23 -0.44
CA ILE A 39 -3.71 9.68 0.74
C ILE A 39 -3.35 11.13 0.52
N GLY A 40 -3.91 12.01 1.35
CA GLY A 40 -3.68 13.45 1.26
C GLY A 40 -2.91 13.98 2.45
N MET A 41 -1.98 14.88 2.15
CA MET A 41 -1.16 15.63 3.09
C MET A 41 -1.29 17.12 2.80
N GLY A 42 -1.92 17.86 3.70
CA GLY A 42 -2.09 19.30 3.58
C GLY A 42 -0.86 20.09 4.01
N SER A 43 -0.74 21.31 3.50
CA SER A 43 0.31 22.28 3.82
C SER A 43 0.26 22.79 5.27
N LEU A 44 1.28 23.59 5.63
CA LEU A 44 1.28 24.42 6.83
C LEU A 44 0.16 25.48 6.76
N PRO A 45 -0.40 25.90 7.91
CA PRO A 45 0.06 25.61 9.26
C PRO A 45 -0.46 24.29 9.84
N ASP A 46 -1.58 23.77 9.34
CA ASP A 46 -2.32 22.71 10.02
C ASP A 46 -1.75 21.30 9.78
N ARG A 47 -1.08 21.07 8.65
CA ARG A 47 -0.56 19.74 8.24
C ARG A 47 -1.63 18.65 8.34
N GLN A 48 -2.75 18.91 7.67
CA GLN A 48 -3.88 17.99 7.61
C GLN A 48 -3.45 16.66 6.99
N PHE A 49 -4.04 15.56 7.45
CA PHE A 49 -3.83 14.24 6.85
C PHE A 49 -5.17 13.54 6.68
N TRP A 50 -5.41 12.97 5.51
CA TRP A 50 -6.63 12.18 5.29
C TRP A 50 -6.35 10.97 4.43
N VAL A 51 -7.22 9.98 4.61
CA VAL A 51 -7.32 8.81 3.77
C VAL A 51 -8.71 8.80 3.18
N ALA A 52 -8.80 8.61 1.88
CA ALA A 52 -10.05 8.38 1.19
C ALA A 52 -9.98 7.15 0.30
N VAL A 53 -11.13 6.55 0.05
CA VAL A 53 -11.27 5.40 -0.85
C VAL A 53 -12.50 5.62 -1.72
N ASN A 54 -12.40 5.27 -2.99
CA ASN A 54 -13.56 5.19 -3.88
C ASN A 54 -13.79 3.73 -4.23
N LEU A 55 -14.94 3.20 -3.85
CA LEU A 55 -15.36 1.84 -4.16
C LEU A 55 -16.56 1.90 -5.11
N PRO A 56 -16.54 1.21 -6.26
CA PRO A 56 -17.71 1.16 -7.13
C PRO A 56 -18.94 0.66 -6.39
N GLY A 57 -20.04 1.41 -6.50
CA GLY A 57 -21.30 1.12 -5.80
C GLY A 57 -21.42 1.72 -4.40
N GLN A 58 -20.32 2.03 -3.71
CA GLN A 58 -20.35 2.72 -2.40
C GLN A 58 -19.94 4.20 -2.49
N GLY A 59 -19.24 4.58 -3.56
CA GLY A 59 -18.80 5.96 -3.81
C GLY A 59 -17.55 6.35 -3.03
N TYR A 60 -17.31 7.66 -2.96
CA TYR A 60 -16.14 8.24 -2.31
C TYR A 60 -16.39 8.35 -0.81
N LEU A 61 -15.54 7.70 -0.03
CA LEU A 61 -15.59 7.68 1.41
C LEU A 61 -14.27 8.24 1.95
N THR A 62 -14.33 8.97 3.06
CA THR A 62 -13.14 9.45 3.78
C THR A 62 -13.11 8.80 5.15
N PRO A 63 -12.55 7.57 5.27
CA PRO A 63 -12.57 6.83 6.53
C PRO A 63 -11.91 7.57 7.69
N THR A 64 -10.87 8.36 7.38
CA THR A 64 -10.16 9.11 8.41
C THR A 64 -9.67 10.46 7.88
N ARG A 65 -9.85 11.50 8.71
CA ARG A 65 -9.28 12.82 8.54
C ARG A 65 -8.72 13.31 9.87
N ILE A 66 -7.55 13.94 9.82
CA ILE A 66 -6.87 14.55 10.95
C ILE A 66 -6.59 16.00 10.56
N ASP A 67 -7.28 16.93 11.18
CA ASP A 67 -7.24 18.33 10.78
C ASP A 67 -6.02 19.10 11.30
N LYS A 68 -5.29 18.56 12.29
CA LYS A 68 -4.08 19.19 12.85
C LYS A 68 -2.99 18.19 13.16
N ASP A 69 -1.76 18.54 12.82
CA ASP A 69 -0.55 17.74 13.08
C ASP A 69 -0.65 16.29 12.58
N GLY A 70 -1.37 16.12 11.45
CA GLY A 70 -1.71 14.84 10.86
C GLY A 70 -0.54 14.11 10.21
N TRP A 71 0.51 14.84 9.81
CA TRP A 71 1.74 14.26 9.27
C TRP A 71 2.96 15.16 9.60
N SER A 72 4.17 14.65 9.36
CA SER A 72 5.41 15.41 9.53
C SER A 72 6.41 15.08 8.42
N PRO A 73 7.23 16.04 7.95
CA PRO A 73 8.36 15.79 7.05
C PRO A 73 9.37 14.80 7.64
N ASP A 74 9.53 14.75 8.95
CA ASP A 74 10.47 13.84 9.63
C ASP A 74 9.93 12.41 9.78
N SER A 75 8.81 12.08 9.14
CA SER A 75 8.11 10.81 9.31
C SER A 75 7.63 10.26 7.98
N LYS A 76 7.73 8.94 7.83
CA LYS A 76 7.25 8.25 6.64
C LYS A 76 5.77 7.89 6.80
N VAL A 77 5.00 8.10 5.73
CA VAL A 77 3.65 7.53 5.62
C VAL A 77 3.79 6.16 4.96
N ILE A 78 3.13 5.15 5.53
CA ILE A 78 3.21 3.77 5.03
C ILE A 78 1.79 3.28 4.79
N ALA A 79 1.50 2.90 3.55
CA ALA A 79 0.28 2.21 3.15
C ALA A 79 0.63 0.76 2.81
N ALA A 80 -0.01 -0.20 3.49
CA ALA A 80 0.23 -1.62 3.26
C ALA A 80 -1.09 -2.34 3.03
N TYR A 81 -1.11 -3.17 1.99
CA TYR A 81 -2.23 -4.02 1.64
C TYR A 81 -1.79 -5.48 1.61
N GLY A 82 -2.66 -6.35 2.12
CA GLY A 82 -2.56 -7.79 1.89
C GLY A 82 -3.94 -8.42 1.87
N ASP A 83 -4.11 -9.46 1.07
CA ASP A 83 -5.43 -10.05 0.76
C ASP A 83 -6.22 -10.48 2.00
N ALA A 84 -5.52 -11.00 3.03
CA ALA A 84 -6.16 -11.42 4.29
C ALA A 84 -6.31 -10.28 5.32
N ALA A 85 -5.48 -9.23 5.24
CA ALA A 85 -5.37 -8.18 6.26
C ALA A 85 -6.06 -6.86 5.88
N GLY A 86 -6.47 -6.73 4.61
CA GLY A 86 -7.00 -5.48 4.05
C GLY A 86 -5.93 -4.39 3.95
N LEU A 87 -6.39 -3.15 3.75
CA LEU A 87 -5.52 -1.98 3.67
C LEU A 87 -5.35 -1.33 5.05
N SER A 88 -4.11 -1.04 5.42
CA SER A 88 -3.75 -0.27 6.60
C SER A 88 -2.82 0.88 6.21
N ILE A 89 -3.04 2.05 6.80
CA ILE A 89 -2.28 3.28 6.51
C ILE A 89 -1.83 3.90 7.83
N GLY A 90 -0.53 4.14 7.96
CA GLY A 90 0.09 4.84 9.08
C GLY A 90 0.78 6.13 8.64
N ASN A 91 0.78 7.14 9.52
CA ASN A 91 1.39 8.46 9.26
C ASN A 91 2.73 8.67 9.99
N GLY A 92 3.38 7.57 10.40
CA GLY A 92 4.60 7.58 11.21
C GLY A 92 4.40 7.85 12.71
N LYS A 93 3.27 8.45 13.12
CA LYS A 93 2.90 8.62 14.54
C LYS A 93 1.94 7.53 15.03
N ARG A 94 1.02 7.10 14.18
CA ARG A 94 -0.01 6.09 14.47
C ARG A 94 -0.53 5.43 13.20
N ILE A 95 -1.24 4.32 13.37
CA ILE A 95 -2.12 3.78 12.34
C ILE A 95 -3.36 4.67 12.27
N VAL A 96 -3.63 5.23 11.09
CA VAL A 96 -4.72 6.20 10.84
C VAL A 96 -5.94 5.51 10.24
N ALA A 97 -5.72 4.47 9.43
CA ALA A 97 -6.76 3.59 8.95
C ALA A 97 -6.26 2.15 9.03
N SER A 98 -7.12 1.22 9.42
CA SER A 98 -6.77 -0.19 9.58
C SER A 98 -7.89 -1.08 9.07
N ASN A 99 -7.50 -2.19 8.44
CA ASN A 99 -8.40 -3.20 7.89
C ASN A 99 -9.51 -2.60 7.02
N LEU A 100 -9.17 -1.60 6.18
CA LEU A 100 -10.11 -1.06 5.22
C LEU A 100 -10.44 -2.15 4.19
N PRO A 101 -11.73 -2.48 3.97
CA PRO A 101 -12.13 -3.55 3.09
C PRO A 101 -12.09 -3.08 1.63
N VAL A 102 -10.88 -2.97 1.09
CA VAL A 102 -10.62 -2.72 -0.34
C VAL A 102 -10.35 -4.08 -1.00
N SER A 103 -11.39 -4.89 -1.18
CA SER A 103 -11.29 -6.26 -1.71
C SER A 103 -10.48 -6.30 -3.00
N ASP A 104 -9.53 -7.24 -3.13
CA ASP A 104 -8.73 -7.51 -4.33
C ASP A 104 -8.10 -6.24 -4.93
N PHE A 105 -7.42 -5.44 -4.10
CA PHE A 105 -6.81 -4.18 -4.57
C PHE A 105 -5.43 -4.41 -5.22
N VAL A 106 -5.41 -4.36 -6.55
CA VAL A 106 -4.18 -4.50 -7.35
C VAL A 106 -3.71 -3.14 -7.83
N VAL A 107 -2.49 -2.73 -7.49
CA VAL A 107 -1.94 -1.45 -7.95
C VAL A 107 -1.70 -1.48 -9.46
N GLY A 108 -2.45 -0.65 -10.20
CA GLY A 108 -2.32 -0.48 -11.65
C GLY A 108 -1.55 0.79 -12.03
N SER A 109 -2.01 1.93 -11.52
CA SER A 109 -1.40 3.23 -11.77
C SER A 109 -1.52 4.15 -10.56
N TYR A 110 -0.81 5.27 -10.59
CA TYR A 110 -0.88 6.28 -9.54
C TYR A 110 -0.88 7.69 -10.15
N ALA A 111 -1.41 8.65 -9.40
CA ALA A 111 -1.37 10.06 -9.71
C ALA A 111 -0.93 10.83 -8.47
N VAL A 112 -0.09 11.85 -8.67
CA VAL A 112 0.31 12.81 -7.64
C VAL A 112 -0.12 14.20 -8.08
N TYR A 113 -0.86 14.88 -7.21
CA TYR A 113 -1.35 16.24 -7.48
C TYR A 113 -1.50 17.01 -6.17
N GLY A 114 -1.67 18.32 -6.25
CA GLY A 114 -1.58 19.16 -5.05
C GLY A 114 -2.44 20.42 -5.01
N MET A 115 -3.29 20.61 -6.02
CA MET A 115 -4.24 21.72 -6.08
C MET A 115 -5.64 21.13 -6.16
N ASP A 116 -6.58 21.73 -5.45
CA ASP A 116 -7.97 21.30 -5.44
C ASP A 116 -8.69 21.84 -6.69
N GLU A 117 -8.34 23.07 -7.12
CA GLU A 117 -8.81 23.68 -8.36
C GLU A 117 -7.66 24.00 -9.32
N ALA A 118 -7.93 23.95 -10.63
CA ALA A 118 -6.93 24.27 -11.65
C ALA A 118 -6.48 25.73 -11.63
N THR A 119 -7.28 26.62 -11.02
CA THR A 119 -7.01 28.05 -10.90
C THR A 119 -6.28 28.42 -9.61
N ASP A 120 -6.03 27.47 -8.72
CA ASP A 120 -5.32 27.74 -7.48
C ASP A 120 -3.86 28.16 -7.74
N PRO A 121 -3.31 29.09 -6.94
CA PRO A 121 -1.90 29.41 -7.02
C PRO A 121 -1.05 28.16 -6.68
N PRO A 122 0.15 28.02 -7.29
CA PRO A 122 0.99 26.83 -7.11
C PRO A 122 1.14 26.43 -5.65
N ALA A 123 0.80 25.17 -5.34
CA ALA A 123 0.81 24.65 -3.98
C ALA A 123 2.23 24.62 -3.36
N ILE A 124 3.25 24.39 -4.19
CA ILE A 124 4.61 24.04 -3.80
C ILE A 124 5.60 25.06 -4.37
N ASN A 125 6.57 25.48 -3.54
CA ASN A 125 7.71 26.28 -3.94
C ASN A 125 8.87 25.38 -4.44
N SER A 126 9.26 24.40 -3.63
CA SER A 126 10.40 23.50 -3.88
C SER A 126 10.31 22.22 -3.04
N GLY A 127 11.32 21.34 -3.11
CA GLY A 127 11.42 20.14 -2.27
C GLY A 127 11.22 18.84 -3.04
N THR A 128 11.07 17.73 -2.30
CA THR A 128 10.90 16.39 -2.87
C THR A 128 9.69 15.66 -2.31
N TYR A 129 9.02 14.91 -3.17
CA TYR A 129 7.95 13.99 -2.81
C TYR A 129 8.33 12.60 -3.33
N THR A 130 8.72 11.72 -2.42
CA THR A 130 9.24 10.39 -2.76
C THR A 130 8.17 9.35 -2.50
N VAL A 131 7.91 8.51 -3.49
CA VAL A 131 7.02 7.35 -3.38
C VAL A 131 7.83 6.11 -3.72
N GLU A 132 7.97 5.22 -2.74
CA GLU A 132 8.60 3.92 -2.90
C GLU A 132 7.52 2.84 -2.89
N VAL A 133 7.52 1.98 -3.89
CA VAL A 133 6.56 0.88 -4.02
C VAL A 133 7.29 -0.44 -3.90
N LEU A 134 6.90 -1.23 -2.89
CA LEU A 134 7.34 -2.59 -2.69
C LEU A 134 6.17 -3.53 -2.94
N SER A 135 6.39 -4.58 -3.72
CA SER A 135 5.38 -5.61 -3.96
C SER A 135 5.98 -6.99 -3.82
N GLY A 136 5.27 -7.91 -3.18
CA GLY A 136 5.62 -9.31 -3.15
C GLY A 136 4.73 -10.12 -4.09
N ASP A 137 5.33 -10.80 -5.07
CA ASP A 137 4.66 -11.88 -5.79
C ASP A 137 5.03 -13.21 -5.11
N ILE A 138 4.05 -13.83 -4.46
CA ILE A 138 4.21 -15.12 -3.77
C ILE A 138 4.63 -16.22 -4.75
N GLY A 139 4.14 -16.18 -6.01
CA GLY A 139 4.45 -17.16 -7.03
C GLY A 139 5.90 -17.13 -7.50
N GLN A 140 6.57 -15.99 -7.35
CA GLN A 140 7.97 -15.76 -7.75
C GLN A 140 8.97 -15.96 -6.59
N ASN A 141 8.50 -16.29 -5.38
CA ASN A 141 9.37 -16.52 -4.23
C ASN A 141 9.70 -18.02 -4.08
N PRO A 142 10.92 -18.49 -4.42
CA PRO A 142 11.29 -19.90 -4.33
C PRO A 142 11.19 -20.46 -2.90
N LEU A 143 11.34 -19.61 -1.88
CA LEU A 143 11.21 -20.00 -0.47
C LEU A 143 9.79 -20.44 -0.11
N HIS A 144 8.78 -19.97 -0.85
CA HIS A 144 7.39 -20.32 -0.60
C HIS A 144 7.06 -21.78 -0.96
N TYR A 145 7.85 -22.38 -1.87
CA TYR A 145 7.73 -23.78 -2.26
C TYR A 145 8.58 -24.72 -1.38
N TYR A 146 9.39 -24.18 -0.47
CA TYR A 146 10.32 -24.95 0.35
C TYR A 146 9.63 -26.03 1.22
N PRO A 147 8.48 -25.76 1.88
CA PRO A 147 7.78 -26.79 2.63
C PRO A 147 7.33 -27.98 1.76
N PHE A 148 6.89 -27.73 0.53
CA PHE A 148 6.48 -28.78 -0.41
C PHE A 148 7.68 -29.56 -0.96
N ALA A 149 8.80 -28.89 -1.23
CA ALA A 149 10.04 -29.54 -1.63
C ALA A 149 10.57 -30.48 -0.53
N ILE A 150 10.53 -30.05 0.74
CA ILE A 150 10.89 -30.90 1.89
C ILE A 150 9.94 -32.10 1.99
N ALA A 151 8.62 -31.86 1.92
CA ALA A 151 7.62 -32.93 2.00
C ALA A 151 7.79 -33.96 0.88
N GLY A 152 8.03 -33.50 -0.36
CA GLY A 152 8.33 -34.36 -1.51
C GLY A 152 9.61 -35.17 -1.32
N GLY A 153 10.68 -34.55 -0.80
CA GLY A 153 11.93 -35.24 -0.49
C GLY A 153 11.76 -36.32 0.58
N ILE A 154 11.06 -36.02 1.67
CA ILE A 154 10.76 -36.99 2.73
C ILE A 154 9.88 -38.13 2.18
N GLY A 155 8.84 -37.81 1.42
CA GLY A 155 7.96 -38.80 0.80
C GLY A 155 8.70 -39.75 -0.15
N ALA A 156 9.58 -39.20 -1.00
CA ALA A 156 10.42 -39.98 -1.90
C ALA A 156 11.40 -40.89 -1.12
N LEU A 157 12.00 -40.38 -0.03
CA LEU A 157 12.89 -41.17 0.82
C LEU A 157 12.15 -42.33 1.48
N ILE A 158 10.96 -42.08 2.05
CA ILE A 158 10.12 -43.11 2.66
C ILE A 158 9.70 -44.14 1.61
N GLY A 159 9.27 -43.70 0.42
CA GLY A 159 8.90 -44.59 -0.68
C GLY A 159 10.07 -45.48 -1.11
N PHE A 160 11.26 -44.89 -1.25
CA PHE A 160 12.48 -45.63 -1.58
C PHE A 160 12.83 -46.66 -0.49
N LEU A 161 12.76 -46.29 0.78
CA LEU A 161 13.01 -47.20 1.91
C LEU A 161 12.00 -48.34 1.96
N LEU A 162 10.73 -48.09 1.67
CA LEU A 162 9.69 -49.14 1.61
C LEU A 162 9.92 -50.12 0.45
N LEU A 163 10.36 -49.64 -0.72
CA LEU A 163 10.66 -50.49 -1.88
C LEU A 163 11.94 -51.32 -1.70
N THR A 164 12.95 -50.76 -1.02
CA THR A 164 14.24 -51.42 -0.78
C THR A 164 14.28 -52.28 0.47
N LYS A 165 13.26 -52.20 1.36
CA LYS A 165 13.14 -53.05 2.55
C LYS A 165 12.96 -54.52 2.13
N ARG A 166 14.07 -55.27 2.11
CA ARG A 166 14.02 -56.74 2.10
C ARG A 166 13.38 -57.21 3.41
N ARG A 167 12.22 -57.85 3.33
CA ARG A 167 11.67 -58.64 4.43
C ARG A 167 12.55 -59.89 4.54
N SER A 168 13.49 -59.94 5.48
CA SER A 168 14.07 -61.24 5.86
C SER A 168 12.95 -62.04 6.53
N LEU A 169 12.51 -63.08 5.84
CA LEU A 169 11.73 -64.18 6.41
C LEU A 169 12.63 -65.04 7.30
#